data_AF-A0A3N2BXY8-F1
#
_entry.id   AF-A0A3N2BXY8-F1
#
_cell.length_a   1.000
_cell.length_b   1.000
_cell.length_c   1.000
_cell.angle_alpha   90.00
_cell.angle_beta   90.00
_cell.angle_gamma   90.00
#
_symmetry.space_group_name_H-M   'P 1'
#
loop_
_entity.id
_entity.type
_entity.pdbx_description
1 polymer ?
#
loop_
_entity_poly.entity_id
_entity_poly.type
_entity_poly.pdbx_seq_one_letter_code
_entity_poly.pdbx_strand_id
1 'polypeptide(L)'
;MWADGRPEDWGKQVRQAMLDTLDLIEQLRAEHRLDDLPQYKNYPAGSCGITSYTVGMVLLDRGLNDGDGQWFLVDTNDSGPETATHTWLEYRIGTEAVYSVDPSIGQFPGIRKTPWVGRGTSPAAKRFTGRWPLQPVKTADQEWAKPSYLESLQRVRERLEQSTRQPLVSGHE
;
A
#
# COMPACT_ATOMS: atom_id res chain seq x y z
N MET A 1 -7.67 -7.06 -22.12
CA MET A 1 -7.65 -8.20 -21.17
C MET A 1 -6.19 -8.43 -20.73
N TRP A 2 -5.93 -8.78 -19.46
CA TRP A 2 -4.57 -8.99 -18.96
C TRP A 2 -4.02 -10.37 -19.37
N ALA A 3 -2.69 -10.54 -19.37
CA ALA A 3 -2.04 -11.80 -19.81
C ALA A 3 -2.37 -12.99 -18.88
N ASP A 4 -2.88 -12.70 -17.69
CA ASP A 4 -3.39 -13.63 -16.67
C ASP A 4 -4.93 -13.74 -16.68
N GLY A 5 -5.59 -13.25 -17.73
CA GLY A 5 -7.05 -13.34 -17.90
C GLY A 5 -7.86 -12.28 -17.15
N ARG A 6 -7.23 -11.37 -16.38
CA ARG A 6 -7.98 -10.35 -15.63
C ARG A 6 -8.62 -9.26 -16.51
N PRO A 7 -9.74 -8.65 -16.08
CA PRO A 7 -10.35 -7.52 -16.77
C PRO A 7 -9.39 -6.32 -16.81
N GLU A 8 -9.42 -5.53 -17.90
CA GLU A 8 -8.61 -4.30 -18.00
C GLU A 8 -8.81 -3.34 -16.83
N ASP A 9 -10.02 -3.37 -16.25
CA ASP A 9 -10.40 -2.52 -15.14
C ASP A 9 -9.84 -2.97 -13.78
N TRP A 10 -9.32 -4.19 -13.62
CA TRP A 10 -8.78 -4.64 -12.34
C TRP A 10 -7.59 -3.77 -11.88
N GLY A 11 -6.63 -3.51 -12.76
CA GLY A 11 -5.51 -2.62 -12.44
C GLY A 11 -5.94 -1.16 -12.17
N LYS A 12 -7.04 -0.70 -12.78
CA LYS A 12 -7.64 0.60 -12.47
C LYS A 12 -8.26 0.61 -11.08
N GLN A 13 -8.97 -0.45 -10.71
CA GLN A 13 -9.56 -0.60 -9.37
C GLN A 13 -8.48 -0.67 -8.28
N VAL A 14 -7.40 -1.42 -8.51
CA VAL A 14 -6.24 -1.45 -7.60
C VAL A 14 -5.62 -0.07 -7.44
N ARG A 15 -5.41 0.66 -8.55
CA ARG A 15 -4.90 2.03 -8.50
C ARG A 15 -5.83 2.96 -7.74
N GLN A 16 -7.14 2.90 -7.99
CA GLN A 16 -8.11 3.75 -7.32
C GLN A 16 -8.15 3.44 -5.81
N ALA A 17 -8.17 2.16 -5.43
CA ALA A 17 -8.15 1.75 -4.04
C ALA A 17 -6.88 2.23 -3.31
N MET A 18 -5.72 2.18 -3.97
CA MET A 18 -4.48 2.76 -3.42
C MET A 18 -4.63 4.28 -3.22
N LEU A 19 -5.08 5.01 -4.24
CA LEU A 19 -5.22 6.47 -4.15
C LEU A 19 -6.23 6.89 -3.09
N ASP A 20 -7.40 6.26 -3.04
CA ASP A 20 -8.40 6.49 -1.99
C ASP A 20 -7.79 6.28 -0.60
N THR A 21 -7.01 5.21 -0.43
CA THR A 21 -6.36 4.91 0.85
C THR A 21 -5.35 5.99 1.23
N LEU A 22 -4.56 6.48 0.27
CA LEU A 22 -3.60 7.56 0.50
C LEU A 22 -4.29 8.88 0.86
N ASP A 23 -5.38 9.22 0.16
CA ASP A 23 -6.17 10.43 0.46
C ASP A 23 -6.76 10.38 1.88
N LEU A 24 -7.22 9.20 2.31
CA LEU A 24 -7.73 9.00 3.67
C LEU A 24 -6.64 9.11 4.73
N ILE A 25 -5.44 8.57 4.46
CA ILE A 25 -4.28 8.75 5.34
C ILE A 25 -3.97 10.25 5.46
N GLU A 26 -3.94 11.00 4.36
CA GLU A 26 -3.68 12.44 4.39
C GLU A 26 -4.75 13.23 5.15
N GLN A 27 -6.03 12.88 4.99
CA GLN A 27 -7.12 13.48 5.78
C GLN A 27 -6.94 13.21 7.28
N LEU A 28 -6.68 11.95 7.66
CA LEU A 28 -6.45 11.59 9.06
C LEU A 28 -5.22 12.31 9.65
N ARG A 29 -4.17 12.51 8.85
CA ARG A 29 -2.99 13.32 9.27
C ARG A 29 -3.35 14.79 9.46
N ALA A 30 -4.08 15.39 8.52
CA ALA A 30 -4.50 16.78 8.62
C ALA A 30 -5.38 17.05 9.86
N GLU A 31 -6.09 16.03 10.34
CA GLU A 31 -6.90 16.07 11.57
C GLU A 31 -6.12 15.66 12.83
N HIS A 32 -4.80 15.50 12.76
CA HIS A 32 -3.95 15.04 13.87
C HIS A 32 -4.33 13.65 14.41
N ARG A 33 -5.09 12.86 13.65
CA ARG A 33 -5.57 11.54 14.05
C ARG A 33 -4.54 10.43 13.84
N LEU A 34 -3.32 10.73 13.40
CA LEU A 34 -2.21 9.77 13.26
C LEU A 34 -0.93 10.21 13.98
N ASP A 35 -0.96 11.31 14.75
CA ASP A 35 0.24 11.94 15.34
C ASP A 35 0.92 11.06 16.42
N ASP A 36 0.15 10.19 17.04
CA ASP A 36 0.60 9.21 18.03
C ASP A 36 1.28 7.98 17.40
N LEU A 37 1.20 7.81 16.07
CA LEU A 37 1.86 6.74 15.34
C LEU A 37 3.23 7.22 14.81
N PRO A 38 4.36 6.73 15.35
CA PRO A 38 5.69 7.26 15.02
C PRO A 38 6.04 7.19 13.53
N GLN A 39 5.47 6.23 12.80
CA GLN A 39 5.71 6.03 11.37
C GLN A 39 5.17 7.18 10.51
N TYR A 40 4.23 7.99 11.01
CA TYR A 40 3.65 9.11 10.27
C TYR A 40 4.32 10.48 10.56
N LYS A 41 5.28 10.53 11.49
CA LYS A 41 5.94 11.78 11.91
C LYS A 41 6.64 12.53 10.76
N ASN A 42 7.26 11.80 9.85
CA ASN A 42 7.98 12.35 8.68
C ASN A 42 7.33 11.94 7.35
N TYR A 43 6.04 11.60 7.37
CA TYR A 43 5.35 11.05 6.20
C TYR A 43 5.52 11.92 4.94
N PRO A 44 5.77 11.32 3.76
CA PRO A 44 5.78 9.87 3.50
C PRO A 44 7.08 9.14 3.88
N ALA A 45 8.13 9.87 4.28
CA ALA A 45 9.42 9.28 4.59
C ALA A 45 9.36 8.42 5.86
N GLY A 46 9.80 7.16 5.73
CA GLY A 46 9.77 6.18 6.84
C GLY A 46 8.40 5.52 7.07
N SER A 47 7.40 5.84 6.25
CA SER A 47 6.05 5.28 6.35
C SER A 47 5.81 4.10 5.40
N CYS A 48 6.80 3.68 4.61
CA CYS A 48 6.61 2.68 3.55
C CYS A 48 5.97 1.38 4.02
N GLY A 49 6.43 0.80 5.13
CA GLY A 49 5.85 -0.42 5.67
C GLY A 49 4.40 -0.27 6.13
N ILE A 50 4.09 0.80 6.89
CA ILE A 50 2.73 1.02 7.42
C ILE A 50 1.74 1.33 6.29
N THR A 51 2.14 2.17 5.33
CA THR A 51 1.29 2.57 4.20
C THR A 51 1.07 1.40 3.25
N SER A 52 2.11 0.63 2.91
CA SER A 52 1.98 -0.57 2.07
C SER A 52 1.12 -1.63 2.73
N TYR A 53 1.24 -1.84 4.05
CA TYR A 53 0.36 -2.74 4.79
C TYR A 53 -1.09 -2.27 4.76
N THR A 54 -1.36 -1.00 5.08
CA THR A 54 -2.72 -0.44 5.08
C THR A 54 -3.36 -0.53 3.69
N VAL A 55 -2.63 -0.17 2.62
CA VAL A 55 -3.11 -0.33 1.24
C VAL A 55 -3.39 -1.79 0.92
N GLY A 56 -2.48 -2.71 1.27
CA GLY A 56 -2.65 -4.14 1.00
C GLY A 56 -3.92 -4.69 1.64
N MET A 57 -4.18 -4.32 2.89
CA MET A 57 -5.38 -4.73 3.62
C MET A 57 -6.67 -4.14 3.01
N VAL A 58 -6.66 -2.88 2.58
CA VAL A 58 -7.81 -2.29 1.86
C VAL A 58 -8.06 -2.98 0.51
N LEU A 59 -7.00 -3.40 -0.20
CA LEU A 59 -7.15 -4.19 -1.42
C LEU A 59 -7.85 -5.53 -1.13
N LEU A 60 -7.49 -6.22 -0.04
CA LEU A 60 -8.17 -7.44 0.38
C LEU A 60 -9.64 -7.18 0.73
N ASP A 61 -9.92 -6.13 1.50
CA ASP A 61 -11.28 -5.77 1.93
C ASP A 61 -12.20 -5.45 0.73
N ARG A 62 -11.62 -4.96 -0.37
CA ARG A 62 -12.33 -4.66 -1.63
C ARG A 62 -12.43 -5.87 -2.59
N GLY A 63 -11.99 -7.05 -2.18
CA GLY A 63 -11.97 -8.25 -3.03
C GLY A 63 -10.94 -8.18 -4.16
N LEU A 64 -9.95 -7.29 -4.08
CA LEU A 64 -8.92 -7.14 -5.11
C LEU A 64 -7.77 -8.15 -4.95
N ASN A 65 -8.06 -9.31 -4.37
CA ASN A 65 -7.17 -10.48 -4.28
C ASN A 65 -7.65 -11.67 -5.14
N ASP A 66 -8.69 -11.49 -5.95
CA ASP A 66 -9.28 -12.54 -6.80
C ASP A 66 -8.27 -13.25 -7.70
N GLY A 67 -8.46 -14.57 -7.87
CA GLY A 67 -7.68 -15.45 -8.74
C GLY A 67 -6.68 -16.35 -7.99
N ASP A 68 -5.71 -16.90 -8.71
CA ASP A 68 -4.70 -17.83 -8.18
C ASP A 68 -3.52 -17.14 -7.46
N GLY A 69 -3.56 -15.81 -7.35
CA GLY A 69 -2.46 -15.05 -6.77
C GLY A 69 -2.75 -14.46 -5.40
N GLN A 70 -1.70 -13.95 -4.78
CA GLN A 70 -1.72 -13.40 -3.44
C GLN A 70 -0.89 -12.13 -3.36
N TRP A 71 -1.34 -11.16 -2.57
CA TRP A 71 -0.56 -9.97 -2.25
C TRP A 71 0.50 -10.30 -1.20
N PHE A 72 1.72 -9.82 -1.45
CA PHE A 72 2.86 -9.91 -0.55
C PHE A 72 3.41 -8.51 -0.29
N LEU A 73 3.83 -8.26 0.94
CA LEU A 73 4.77 -7.19 1.25
C LEU A 73 6.17 -7.64 0.85
N VAL A 74 6.79 -6.83 0.02
CA VAL A 74 8.21 -6.91 -0.29
C VAL A 74 8.91 -5.89 0.56
N ASP A 75 9.67 -6.37 1.52
CA ASP A 75 10.52 -5.56 2.36
C ASP A 75 11.97 -5.82 2.01
N THR A 76 12.75 -4.76 1.84
CA THR A 76 14.10 -4.85 1.27
C THR A 76 14.94 -3.67 1.68
N ASN A 77 16.26 -3.83 1.58
CA ASN A 77 17.22 -2.77 1.82
C ASN A 77 17.97 -2.38 0.54
N ASP A 78 18.47 -1.16 0.54
CA ASP A 78 19.43 -0.67 -0.44
C ASP A 78 20.74 -1.43 -0.24
N SER A 79 21.34 -1.89 -1.33
CA SER A 79 22.67 -2.50 -1.33
C SER A 79 23.81 -1.47 -1.21
N GLY A 80 23.48 -0.17 -1.21
CA GLY A 80 24.43 0.92 -1.07
C GLY A 80 24.96 1.16 0.37
N PRO A 81 25.94 2.07 0.53
CA PRO A 81 26.57 2.37 1.82
C PRO A 81 25.63 3.05 2.82
N GLU A 82 24.58 3.71 2.33
CA GLU A 82 23.46 4.19 3.14
C GLU A 82 22.39 3.10 3.16
N THR A 83 22.33 2.31 4.23
CA THR A 83 21.34 1.23 4.36
C THR A 83 19.93 1.80 4.57
N ALA A 84 19.28 2.19 3.48
CA ALA A 84 17.86 2.54 3.48
C ALA A 84 17.00 1.28 3.30
N THR A 85 15.80 1.26 3.87
CA THR A 85 14.82 0.19 3.64
C THR A 85 13.61 0.74 2.91
N HIS A 86 12.95 -0.12 2.15
CA HIS A 86 11.70 0.23 1.48
C HIS A 86 10.77 -0.97 1.43
N THR A 87 9.47 -0.71 1.56
CA THR A 87 8.42 -1.72 1.51
C THR A 87 7.36 -1.35 0.49
N TRP A 88 7.03 -2.28 -0.41
CA TRP A 88 5.92 -2.18 -1.36
C TRP A 88 5.11 -3.48 -1.41
N LEU A 89 4.08 -3.52 -2.24
CA LEU A 89 3.23 -4.68 -2.45
C LEU A 89 3.47 -5.32 -3.81
N GLU A 90 3.51 -6.65 -3.85
CA GLU A 90 3.50 -7.44 -5.08
C GLU A 90 2.35 -8.44 -5.06
N TYR A 91 1.53 -8.43 -6.11
CA TYR A 91 0.61 -9.52 -6.37
C TYR A 91 1.36 -10.59 -7.14
N ARG A 92 1.45 -11.79 -6.55
CA ARG A 92 2.23 -12.90 -7.09
C ARG A 92 1.36 -14.09 -7.44
N ILE A 93 1.65 -14.74 -8.56
CA ILE A 93 1.08 -16.03 -8.95
C ILE A 93 2.24 -17.03 -8.88
N GLY A 94 2.16 -17.98 -7.95
CA GLY A 94 3.31 -18.81 -7.59
C GLY A 94 4.50 -17.95 -7.14
N THR A 95 5.63 -18.08 -7.85
CA THR A 95 6.85 -17.30 -7.56
C THR A 95 6.98 -16.04 -8.42
N GLU A 96 6.05 -15.75 -9.32
CA GLU A 96 6.16 -14.61 -10.24
C GLU A 96 5.41 -13.39 -9.71
N ALA A 97 6.07 -12.22 -9.69
CA ALA A 97 5.42 -10.94 -9.41
C ALA A 97 4.79 -10.38 -10.69
N VAL A 98 3.47 -10.48 -10.79
CA VAL A 98 2.74 -10.07 -12.01
C VAL A 98 2.24 -8.63 -11.93
N TYR A 99 2.05 -8.11 -10.72
CA TYR A 99 1.61 -6.75 -10.47
C TYR A 99 2.21 -6.21 -9.19
N SER A 100 2.38 -4.89 -9.11
CA SER A 100 2.96 -4.25 -7.93
C SER A 100 2.31 -2.90 -7.65
N VAL A 101 2.25 -2.57 -6.36
CA VAL A 101 1.71 -1.33 -5.82
C VAL A 101 2.75 -0.74 -4.88
N ASP A 102 3.23 0.45 -5.20
CA ASP A 102 4.22 1.16 -4.41
C ASP A 102 3.67 2.54 -4.02
N PRO A 103 2.99 2.62 -2.87
CA PRO A 103 2.29 3.83 -2.45
C PRO A 103 3.24 4.94 -2.00
N SER A 104 4.46 4.58 -1.59
CA SER A 104 5.39 5.50 -0.92
C SER A 104 6.68 5.74 -1.70
N ILE A 105 6.81 5.23 -2.94
CA ILE A 105 7.97 5.45 -3.81
C ILE A 105 8.36 6.93 -4.00
N GLY A 106 7.39 7.84 -3.82
CA GLY A 106 7.60 9.29 -3.82
C GLY A 106 8.65 9.78 -2.80
N GLN A 107 8.94 9.00 -1.76
CA GLN A 107 10.03 9.29 -0.80
C GLN A 107 11.43 9.21 -1.44
N PHE A 108 11.56 8.59 -2.63
CA PHE A 108 12.80 8.51 -3.40
C PHE A 108 12.66 9.29 -4.71
N PRO A 109 12.84 10.63 -4.69
CA PRO A 109 12.63 11.47 -5.87
C PRO A 109 13.56 11.14 -7.04
N GLY A 110 14.71 10.50 -6.78
CA GLY A 110 15.62 9.97 -7.82
C GLY A 110 15.11 8.71 -8.53
N ILE A 111 14.06 8.06 -8.02
CA ILE A 111 13.38 6.92 -8.65
C ILE A 111 12.07 7.39 -9.26
N ARG A 112 11.19 7.98 -8.45
CA ARG A 112 9.86 8.44 -8.87
C ARG A 112 9.27 9.41 -7.86
N LYS A 113 8.49 10.39 -8.33
CA LYS A 113 7.84 11.42 -7.48
C LYS A 113 6.42 11.08 -7.04
N THR A 114 5.73 10.18 -7.74
CA THR A 114 4.33 9.83 -7.48
C THR A 114 4.21 8.36 -7.07
N PRO A 115 3.16 7.98 -6.31
CA PRO A 115 2.78 6.59 -6.13
C PRO A 115 2.73 5.83 -7.46
N TRP A 116 2.97 4.52 -7.42
CA TRP A 116 3.07 3.69 -8.61
C TRP A 116 2.27 2.41 -8.49
N VAL A 117 1.60 2.05 -9.59
CA VAL A 117 0.81 0.83 -9.73
C VAL A 117 1.00 0.34 -11.16
N GLY A 118 1.45 -0.90 -11.34
CA GLY A 118 1.80 -1.41 -12.67
C GLY A 118 2.21 -2.88 -12.70
N ARG A 119 2.36 -3.40 -13.93
CA ARG A 119 2.80 -4.77 -14.20
C ARG A 119 4.23 -5.01 -13.77
N GLY A 120 4.51 -6.24 -13.36
CA GLY A 120 5.82 -6.65 -12.88
C GLY A 120 6.14 -6.05 -11.52
N THR A 121 7.43 -5.81 -11.27
CA THR A 121 7.96 -5.32 -9.99
C THR A 121 7.93 -3.79 -9.89
N SER A 122 7.97 -3.26 -8.65
CA SER A 122 8.13 -1.82 -8.43
C SER A 122 9.41 -1.28 -9.09
N PRO A 123 9.40 -0.04 -9.66
CA PRO A 123 10.63 0.63 -10.09
C PRO A 123 11.71 0.69 -8.99
N ALA A 124 11.30 0.66 -7.71
CA ALA A 124 12.18 0.61 -6.56
C ALA A 124 13.06 -0.66 -6.54
N ALA A 125 12.61 -1.78 -7.13
CA ALA A 125 13.32 -3.05 -7.14
C ALA A 125 14.67 -3.01 -7.88
N LYS A 126 14.95 -1.95 -8.67
CA LYS A 126 16.26 -1.72 -9.29
C LYS A 126 17.33 -1.25 -8.30
N ARG A 127 16.90 -0.59 -7.22
CA ARG A 127 17.77 -0.01 -6.18
C ARG A 127 17.76 -0.86 -4.92
N PHE A 128 16.57 -1.28 -4.49
CA PHE A 128 16.39 -2.09 -3.29
C PHE A 128 16.42 -3.57 -3.67
N THR A 129 17.62 -4.15 -3.65
CA THR A 129 17.88 -5.53 -4.09
C THR A 129 18.07 -6.52 -2.94
N GLY A 130 17.98 -6.05 -1.69
CA GLY A 130 17.97 -6.89 -0.51
C GLY A 130 16.90 -7.98 -0.58
N ARG A 131 17.21 -9.16 -0.03
CA ARG A 131 16.32 -10.31 -0.04
C ARG A 131 15.87 -10.64 1.38
N TRP A 132 14.76 -10.06 1.80
CA TRP A 132 14.02 -10.56 2.97
C TRP A 132 12.90 -11.49 2.55
N PRO A 133 12.44 -12.39 3.44
CA PRO A 133 11.33 -13.27 3.15
C PRO A 133 10.07 -12.46 2.83
N LEU A 134 9.39 -12.82 1.73
CA LEU A 134 8.10 -12.24 1.36
C LEU A 134 7.09 -12.48 2.47
N GLN A 135 6.36 -11.44 2.84
CA GLN A 135 5.32 -11.54 3.86
C GLN A 135 3.95 -11.48 3.18
N PRO A 136 3.14 -12.55 3.21
CA PRO A 136 1.79 -12.49 2.64
C PRO A 136 0.96 -11.42 3.37
N VAL A 137 0.22 -10.62 2.61
CA VAL A 137 -0.81 -9.75 3.19
C VAL A 137 -1.96 -10.64 3.63
N LYS A 138 -2.06 -10.90 4.94
CA LYS A 138 -3.18 -11.59 5.58
C LYS A 138 -3.25 -11.17 7.03
N THR A 139 -4.45 -11.19 7.61
CA THR A 139 -4.69 -10.86 9.03
C THR A 139 -4.09 -11.88 10.00
N ALA A 140 -3.79 -13.09 9.53
CA ALA A 140 -3.52 -14.26 10.37
C ALA A 140 -2.10 -14.33 10.97
N ASP A 141 -1.10 -13.67 10.37
CA ASP A 141 0.26 -13.62 10.93
C ASP A 141 0.51 -12.24 11.55
N GLN A 142 -0.12 -11.99 12.71
CA GLN A 142 0.11 -10.80 13.54
C GLN A 142 1.58 -10.66 14.00
N GLU A 143 2.42 -11.68 13.85
CA GLU A 143 3.84 -11.63 14.24
C GLU A 143 4.62 -10.52 13.52
N TRP A 144 4.20 -10.12 12.31
CA TRP A 144 4.88 -9.06 11.56
C TRP A 144 4.16 -7.70 11.61
N ALA A 145 2.83 -7.68 11.72
CA ALA A 145 2.06 -6.44 11.77
C ALA A 145 2.23 -5.76 13.13
N LYS A 146 3.06 -4.72 13.18
CA LYS A 146 3.23 -3.88 14.38
C LYS A 146 1.87 -3.35 14.84
N PRO A 147 1.63 -3.17 16.16
CA PRO A 147 0.37 -2.59 16.65
C PRO A 147 -0.03 -1.29 15.95
N SER A 148 0.94 -0.43 15.62
CA SER A 148 0.69 0.80 14.86
C SER A 148 0.13 0.58 13.46
N TYR A 149 0.45 -0.54 12.80
CA TYR A 149 -0.06 -0.87 11.47
C TYR A 149 -1.55 -1.25 11.53
N LEU A 150 -1.91 -2.03 12.56
CA LEU A 150 -3.30 -2.40 12.83
C LEU A 150 -4.13 -1.17 13.20
N GLU A 151 -3.57 -0.28 14.02
CA GLU A 151 -4.23 0.96 14.42
C GLU A 151 -4.43 1.93 13.24
N SER A 152 -3.40 2.11 12.40
CA SER A 152 -3.53 2.85 11.13
C SER A 152 -4.63 2.26 10.25
N LEU A 153 -4.63 0.94 10.07
CA LEU A 153 -5.66 0.25 9.28
C LEU A 153 -7.06 0.46 9.86
N GLN A 154 -7.22 0.34 11.17
CA GLN A 154 -8.51 0.55 11.84
C GLN A 154 -9.03 1.97 11.56
N ARG A 155 -8.20 3.00 11.75
CA ARG A 155 -8.58 4.40 11.51
C ARG A 155 -8.99 4.66 10.05
N VAL A 156 -8.28 4.05 9.10
CA VAL A 156 -8.63 4.11 7.67
C VAL A 156 -9.96 3.40 7.40
N ARG A 157 -10.18 2.21 7.96
CA ARG A 157 -11.44 1.46 7.82
C ARG A 157 -12.64 2.23 8.40
N GLU A 158 -12.49 2.82 9.58
CA GLU A 158 -13.51 3.66 10.19
C GLU A 158 -13.88 4.84 9.29
N ARG A 159 -12.88 5.51 8.68
CA ARG A 159 -13.15 6.61 7.74
C ARG A 159 -13.80 6.12 6.43
N LEU A 160 -13.40 4.97 5.91
CA LEU A 160 -14.04 4.36 4.73
C LEU A 160 -15.52 4.08 5.02
N GLU A 161 -15.85 3.54 6.18
CA GLU A 161 -17.23 3.31 6.60
C GLU A 161 -18.02 4.61 6.76
N GLN A 162 -17.41 5.66 7.31
CA GLN A 162 -18.06 6.97 7.42
C GLN A 162 -18.35 7.58 6.04
N SER A 163 -17.39 7.49 5.12
CA SER A 163 -17.51 8.04 3.76
C SER A 163 -18.54 7.30 2.91
N THR A 164 -18.77 6.01 3.18
CA THR A 164 -19.82 5.22 2.50
C THR A 164 -21.21 5.45 3.11
N ARG A 165 -21.30 5.80 4.39
CA ARG A 165 -22.58 6.08 5.09
C ARG A 165 -23.08 7.52 4.93
N GLN A 166 -22.22 8.48 4.61
CA GLN A 166 -22.60 9.84 4.29
C GLN A 166 -22.41 10.09 2.78
N PRO A 167 -23.44 9.94 1.93
CA PRO A 167 -23.37 10.54 0.62
C PRO A 167 -23.24 12.05 0.83
N LEU A 168 -22.24 12.66 0.19
CA LEU A 168 -22.05 14.11 0.14
C LEU A 168 -23.40 14.78 -0.11
N VAL A 169 -23.98 15.38 0.93
CA VAL A 169 -25.06 16.34 0.76
C VAL A 169 -24.38 17.51 0.06
N SER A 170 -24.52 17.56 -1.26
CA SER A 170 -24.20 18.74 -2.06
C SER A 170 -25.20 19.82 -1.69
N GLY A 171 -24.89 20.57 -0.64
CA GLY A 171 -25.55 21.83 -0.34
C GLY A 171 -25.12 22.86 -1.37
N HIS A 172 -25.79 22.86 -2.52
CA HIS A 172 -25.96 24.07 -3.32
C HIS A 172 -27.26 24.72 -2.87
N GLU A 173 -27.14 25.82 -2.13
CA GLU A 173 -28.04 26.98 -2.21
C GLU A 173 -27.19 28.24 -2.32
#